data_AF-A0A077LCJ1-F1
#
_entry.id   AF-A0A077LCJ1-F1
#
_cell.length_a   1.000
_cell.length_b   1.000
_cell.length_c   1.000
_cell.angle_alpha   90.00
_cell.angle_beta   90.00
_cell.angle_gamma   90.00
#
_symmetry.space_group_name_H-M   'P 1'
#
loop_
_entity.id
_entity.type
_entity.pdbx_description
1 polymer ?
#
loop_
_entity_poly.entity_id
_entity_poly.type
_entity_poly.pdbx_seq_one_letter_code
_entity_poly.pdbx_strand_id
1 'polypeptide(L)'
;MINGYGVKSETKVIMPSDPQQIKNFEGFRDALRLILPKTLGFEDLEVRDYEIVFCCNKGADEFLLETASGGIAALIDIAWQIYMFDNDAKEPFAVVIDEVENHLHPSMQRTLLPSLVAAFPHAKFIVTTHSPLIVTSVENSHVYALRYDENKKVRSYLLDFKSEVKNAVDILDEVLGVSTTIPDWAIVKLTSIIRKYADADPTAESLVNMRDDLERNGLGRLFPQAIATIAGDNK
;
A
#
# COMPACT_ATOMS: atom_id res chain seq x y z
N MET A 1 -31.96 9.53 -10.39
CA MET A 1 -31.82 10.99 -10.55
C MET A 1 -31.41 11.57 -9.21
N ILE A 2 -30.21 12.13 -9.07
CA ILE A 2 -29.80 12.75 -7.80
C ILE A 2 -30.69 13.97 -7.60
N ASN A 3 -31.44 13.99 -6.50
CA ASN A 3 -32.43 15.04 -6.20
C ASN A 3 -31.82 16.46 -6.22
N GLY A 4 -30.49 16.59 -6.10
CA GLY A 4 -29.75 17.83 -6.22
C GLY A 4 -29.81 18.53 -7.59
N TYR A 5 -29.89 17.81 -8.71
CA TYR A 5 -29.97 18.46 -10.04
C TYR A 5 -31.35 19.04 -10.35
N GLY A 6 -32.33 18.76 -9.49
CA GLY A 6 -33.72 19.13 -9.69
C GLY A 6 -34.38 18.36 -10.83
N VAL A 7 -35.69 18.50 -10.93
CA VAL A 7 -36.48 17.91 -12.03
C VAL A 7 -37.10 19.06 -12.79
N LYS A 8 -36.79 19.18 -14.08
CA LYS A 8 -37.33 20.21 -14.97
C LYS A 8 -38.12 19.53 -16.09
N SER A 9 -39.35 20.00 -16.32
CA SER A 9 -40.08 19.79 -17.57
C SER A 9 -39.78 20.96 -18.51
N GLU A 10 -40.07 20.82 -19.81
CA GLU A 10 -39.82 21.85 -20.83
C GLU A 10 -40.40 23.22 -20.47
N THR A 11 -41.47 23.26 -19.65
CA THR A 11 -42.19 24.49 -19.31
C THR A 11 -42.22 24.82 -17.81
N LYS A 12 -41.74 23.92 -16.92
CA LYS A 12 -41.86 24.12 -15.47
C LYS A 12 -40.80 23.35 -14.69
N VAL A 13 -40.23 24.01 -13.68
CA VAL A 13 -39.39 23.36 -12.67
C VAL A 13 -40.30 22.61 -11.69
N ILE A 14 -40.20 21.28 -11.68
CA ILE A 14 -40.99 20.38 -10.83
C ILE A 14 -40.35 20.28 -9.44
N MET A 15 -39.02 20.23 -9.39
CA MET A 15 -38.23 20.25 -8.16
C MET A 15 -37.01 21.15 -8.37
N PRO A 16 -36.78 22.16 -7.50
CA PRO A 16 -35.62 23.03 -7.61
C PRO A 16 -34.33 22.22 -7.39
N SER A 17 -33.27 22.62 -8.09
CA SER A 17 -31.94 22.07 -7.84
C SER A 17 -31.41 22.55 -6.49
N ASP A 18 -30.72 21.67 -5.77
CA ASP A 18 -29.98 21.97 -4.55
C ASP A 18 -28.49 22.09 -4.90
N PRO A 19 -27.93 23.32 -4.94
CA PRO A 19 -26.53 23.53 -5.29
C PRO A 19 -25.55 22.82 -4.35
N GLN A 20 -25.89 22.64 -3.07
CA GLN A 20 -25.00 21.99 -2.12
C GLN A 20 -24.92 20.49 -2.40
N GLN A 21 -26.04 19.85 -2.73
CA GLN A 21 -26.04 18.43 -3.10
C GLN A 21 -25.26 18.17 -4.40
N ILE A 22 -25.42 19.04 -5.41
CA ILE A 22 -24.64 18.96 -6.65
C ILE A 22 -23.16 19.08 -6.33
N LYS A 23 -22.77 20.11 -5.56
CA LYS A 23 -21.37 20.35 -5.18
C LYS A 23 -20.78 19.16 -4.42
N ASN A 24 -21.50 18.64 -3.44
CA ASN A 24 -21.04 17.49 -2.65
C ASN A 24 -20.84 16.26 -3.55
N PHE A 25 -21.78 16.00 -4.46
CA PHE A 25 -21.70 14.86 -5.37
C PHE A 25 -20.54 14.99 -6.36
N GLU A 26 -20.43 16.12 -7.05
CA GLU A 26 -19.37 16.36 -8.04
C GLU A 26 -17.99 16.40 -7.39
N GLY A 27 -17.86 17.02 -6.21
CA GLY A 27 -16.60 17.05 -5.48
C GLY A 27 -16.19 15.66 -4.98
N PHE A 28 -17.14 14.81 -4.55
CA PHE A 28 -16.81 13.44 -4.15
C PHE A 28 -16.35 12.61 -5.35
N ARG A 29 -17.02 12.74 -6.49
CA ARG A 29 -16.57 12.13 -7.75
C ARG A 29 -15.14 12.56 -8.09
N ASP A 30 -14.85 13.85 -7.99
CA ASP A 30 -13.52 14.37 -8.33
C ASP A 30 -12.43 13.89 -7.36
N ALA A 31 -12.76 13.75 -6.07
CA ALA A 31 -11.88 13.10 -5.09
C ALA A 31 -11.62 11.62 -5.46
N LEU A 32 -12.67 10.87 -5.81
CA LEU A 32 -12.55 9.47 -6.25
C LEU A 32 -11.66 9.31 -7.50
N ARG A 33 -11.70 10.26 -8.44
CA ARG A 33 -10.81 10.26 -9.62
C ARG A 33 -9.32 10.33 -9.27
N LEU A 34 -8.97 10.92 -8.12
CA LEU A 34 -7.60 11.00 -7.62
C LEU A 34 -7.20 9.78 -6.80
N ILE A 35 -8.15 9.24 -6.02
CA ILE A 35 -7.92 8.14 -5.06
C ILE A 35 -7.95 6.77 -5.73
N LEU A 36 -8.90 6.54 -6.64
CA LEU A 36 -9.05 5.24 -7.28
C LEU A 36 -7.89 4.95 -8.25
N PRO A 37 -7.45 3.67 -8.34
CA PRO A 37 -6.34 3.30 -9.20
C PRO A 37 -6.62 3.66 -10.67
N LYS A 38 -5.63 4.25 -11.35
CA LYS A 38 -5.76 4.59 -12.77
C LYS A 38 -6.03 3.38 -13.66
N THR A 39 -5.59 2.19 -13.24
CA THR A 39 -5.87 0.92 -13.92
C THR A 39 -7.34 0.52 -13.91
N LEU A 40 -8.13 1.00 -12.94
CA LEU A 40 -9.57 0.78 -12.90
C LEU A 40 -10.29 1.58 -14.01
N GLY A 41 -9.71 2.72 -14.40
CA GLY A 41 -10.30 3.58 -15.43
C GLY A 41 -11.56 4.31 -14.97
N PHE A 42 -11.72 4.57 -13.66
CA PHE A 42 -12.87 5.30 -13.12
C PHE A 42 -12.99 6.70 -13.72
N GLU A 43 -14.18 7.04 -14.20
CA GLU A 43 -14.48 8.32 -14.84
C GLU A 43 -15.64 9.04 -14.17
N ASP A 44 -16.74 8.37 -13.88
CA ASP A 44 -17.94 9.02 -13.34
C ASP A 44 -18.70 8.13 -12.37
N LEU A 45 -19.54 8.78 -11.57
CA LEU A 45 -20.47 8.15 -10.65
C LEU A 45 -21.89 8.46 -11.12
N GLU A 46 -22.73 7.44 -11.23
CA GLU A 46 -24.13 7.60 -11.63
C GLU A 46 -25.06 6.96 -10.60
N VAL A 47 -26.28 7.50 -10.50
CA VAL A 47 -27.33 6.91 -9.65
C VAL A 47 -28.47 6.42 -10.54
N ARG A 48 -28.52 5.11 -10.75
CA ARG A 48 -29.52 4.41 -11.57
C ARG A 48 -30.36 3.52 -10.66
N ASP A 49 -31.69 3.64 -10.73
CA ASP A 49 -32.62 2.82 -9.95
C ASP A 49 -32.31 2.68 -8.44
N TYR A 50 -31.89 3.81 -7.82
CA TYR A 50 -31.46 3.91 -6.42
C TYR A 50 -30.14 3.22 -6.07
N GLU A 51 -29.42 2.70 -7.06
CA GLU A 51 -28.08 2.13 -6.91
C GLU A 51 -27.00 3.11 -7.38
N ILE A 52 -25.83 3.00 -6.76
CA ILE A 52 -24.63 3.76 -7.13
C ILE A 52 -23.82 2.94 -8.13
N VAL A 53 -23.69 3.46 -9.34
CA VAL A 53 -22.99 2.84 -10.46
C VAL A 53 -21.69 3.60 -10.72
N PHE A 54 -20.58 2.88 -10.73
CA PHE A 54 -19.26 3.41 -11.06
C PHE A 54 -18.98 3.17 -12.55
N CYS A 55 -18.89 4.25 -13.32
CA CYS A 55 -18.64 4.19 -14.75
C CYS A 55 -17.13 4.29 -15.02
N CYS A 56 -16.61 3.31 -15.77
CA CYS A 56 -15.21 3.17 -16.08
C CYS A 56 -14.96 3.04 -17.59
N ASN A 57 -13.75 3.36 -18.04
CA ASN A 57 -13.28 3.15 -19.41
C ASN A 57 -14.24 3.69 -20.49
N LYS A 58 -14.66 4.95 -20.38
CA LYS A 58 -15.63 5.62 -21.26
C LYS A 58 -17.01 4.95 -21.32
N GLY A 59 -17.41 4.33 -20.20
CA GLY A 59 -18.67 3.60 -20.08
C GLY A 59 -18.64 2.21 -20.70
N ALA A 60 -17.46 1.67 -21.05
CA ALA A 60 -17.33 0.29 -21.49
C ALA A 60 -17.47 -0.71 -20.33
N ASP A 61 -17.07 -0.29 -19.12
CA ASP A 61 -17.15 -1.08 -17.91
C ASP A 61 -17.93 -0.33 -16.83
N GLU A 62 -18.79 -1.04 -16.12
CA GLU A 62 -19.52 -0.50 -14.99
C GLU A 62 -19.65 -1.52 -13.87
N PHE A 63 -19.65 -1.06 -12.62
CA PHE A 63 -19.86 -1.91 -11.47
C PHE A 63 -20.66 -1.18 -10.39
N LEU A 64 -21.32 -1.97 -9.55
CA LEU A 64 -22.06 -1.49 -8.39
C LEU A 64 -21.13 -1.45 -7.18
N LEU A 65 -21.40 -0.58 -6.22
CA LEU A 65 -20.63 -0.55 -4.97
C LEU A 65 -20.57 -1.94 -4.30
N GLU A 66 -21.68 -2.68 -4.32
CA GLU A 66 -21.78 -4.01 -3.72
C GLU A 66 -20.93 -5.09 -4.41
N THR A 67 -20.60 -4.88 -5.69
CA THR A 67 -19.79 -5.82 -6.48
C THR A 67 -18.32 -5.40 -6.55
N ALA A 68 -17.96 -4.27 -5.93
CA ALA A 68 -16.59 -3.80 -5.87
C ALA A 68 -15.68 -4.80 -5.13
N SER A 69 -14.45 -4.97 -5.63
CA SER A 69 -13.46 -5.76 -4.89
C SER A 69 -13.15 -5.12 -3.53
N GLY A 70 -12.82 -5.93 -2.52
CA GLY A 70 -12.61 -5.45 -1.15
C GLY A 70 -11.63 -4.28 -1.02
N GLY A 71 -10.55 -4.28 -1.82
CA GLY A 71 -9.61 -3.16 -1.82
C GLY A 71 -10.18 -1.87 -2.42
N ILE A 72 -10.98 -1.96 -3.49
CA ILE A 72 -11.65 -0.79 -4.08
C ILE A 72 -12.72 -0.25 -3.13
N ALA A 73 -13.51 -1.12 -2.50
CA ALA A 73 -14.49 -0.73 -1.50
C ALA A 73 -13.83 0.03 -0.34
N ALA A 74 -12.71 -0.50 0.19
CA ALA A 74 -11.95 0.18 1.25
C ALA A 74 -11.46 1.58 0.85
N LEU A 75 -11.00 1.76 -0.40
CA LEU A 75 -10.60 3.08 -0.90
C LEU A 75 -11.79 4.05 -0.99
N ILE A 76 -12.94 3.57 -1.46
CA ILE A 76 -14.17 4.36 -1.53
C ILE A 76 -14.62 4.77 -0.12
N ASP A 77 -14.57 3.85 0.83
CA ASP A 77 -14.96 4.09 2.22
C ASP A 77 -14.05 5.14 2.90
N ILE A 78 -12.73 5.01 2.74
CA ILE A 78 -11.77 6.01 3.27
C ILE A 78 -12.02 7.37 2.64
N ALA A 79 -12.17 7.42 1.30
CA ALA A 79 -12.45 8.65 0.58
C ALA A 79 -13.74 9.32 1.07
N TRP A 80 -14.80 8.52 1.24
CA TRP A 80 -16.10 8.98 1.70
C TRP A 80 -16.05 9.57 3.11
N GLN A 81 -15.41 8.87 4.05
CA GLN A 81 -15.29 9.33 5.44
C GLN A 81 -14.53 10.66 5.53
N ILE A 82 -13.41 10.78 4.81
CA ILE A 82 -12.62 12.02 4.79
C ILE A 82 -13.42 13.14 4.14
N TYR A 83 -14.05 12.88 2.98
CA TYR A 83 -14.79 13.89 2.23
C TYR A 83 -16.03 14.40 2.99
N MET A 84 -16.72 13.54 3.74
CA MET A 84 -17.84 13.96 4.60
C MET A 84 -17.39 14.79 5.80
N PHE A 85 -16.14 14.64 6.23
CA PHE A 85 -15.57 15.46 7.30
C PHE A 85 -14.98 16.77 6.77
N ASP A 86 -14.43 16.76 5.56
CA ASP A 86 -13.86 17.91 4.87
C ASP A 86 -14.97 18.92 4.52
N ASN A 87 -15.32 19.72 5.52
CA ASN A 87 -16.31 20.77 5.39
C ASN A 87 -15.75 21.91 4.53
N ASP A 88 -16.65 22.62 3.84
CA ASP A 88 -16.34 23.77 2.97
C ASP A 88 -15.51 24.90 3.62
N ALA A 89 -15.33 24.87 4.94
CA ALA A 89 -14.54 25.81 5.70
C ALA A 89 -13.02 25.76 5.39
N LYS A 90 -12.52 24.70 4.71
CA LYS A 90 -11.09 24.51 4.35
C LYS A 90 -10.11 24.67 5.52
N GLU A 91 -10.58 24.42 6.73
CA GLU A 91 -9.73 24.46 7.91
C GLU A 91 -8.82 23.22 7.93
N PRO A 92 -7.52 23.36 8.27
CA PRO A 92 -6.66 22.20 8.38
C PRO A 92 -7.16 21.22 9.44
N PHE A 93 -7.29 19.94 9.07
CA PHE A 93 -7.70 18.87 9.98
C PHE A 93 -6.70 17.71 9.95
N ALA A 94 -6.83 16.79 10.92
CA ALA A 94 -5.98 15.60 11.00
C ALA A 94 -6.79 14.34 10.68
N VAL A 95 -6.20 13.45 9.88
CA VAL A 95 -6.75 12.14 9.56
C VAL A 95 -5.81 11.10 10.11
N VAL A 96 -6.30 10.28 11.04
CA VAL A 96 -5.53 9.21 11.66
C VAL A 96 -6.04 7.87 11.14
N ILE A 97 -5.17 7.08 10.52
CA ILE A 97 -5.54 5.78 9.96
C ILE A 97 -4.59 4.72 10.49
N ASP A 98 -5.15 3.68 11.11
CA ASP A 98 -4.39 2.51 11.54
C ASP A 98 -4.37 1.49 10.39
N GLU A 99 -3.22 0.88 10.13
CA GLU A 99 -3.00 -0.12 9.07
C GLU A 99 -3.62 0.28 7.73
N VAL A 100 -3.19 1.42 7.20
CA VAL A 100 -3.78 2.06 6.02
C VAL A 100 -3.77 1.16 4.76
N GLU A 101 -2.91 0.15 4.71
CA GLU A 101 -2.80 -0.85 3.64
C GLU A 101 -3.80 -2.01 3.72
N ASN A 102 -4.58 -2.13 4.80
CA ASN A 102 -5.35 -3.34 5.05
C ASN A 102 -6.29 -3.65 3.87
N HIS A 103 -6.32 -4.91 3.44
CA HIS A 103 -7.04 -5.40 2.25
C HIS A 103 -6.64 -4.78 0.88
N LEU A 104 -5.56 -3.99 0.80
CA LEU A 104 -5.09 -3.40 -0.45
C LEU A 104 -4.03 -4.25 -1.14
N HIS A 105 -4.19 -4.42 -2.45
CA HIS A 105 -3.17 -5.02 -3.30
C HIS A 105 -1.86 -4.18 -3.28
N PRO A 106 -0.66 -4.80 -3.35
CA PRO A 106 0.62 -4.10 -3.30
C PRO A 106 0.77 -2.91 -4.26
N SER A 107 0.17 -2.99 -5.45
CA SER A 107 0.17 -1.88 -6.40
C SER A 107 -0.58 -0.65 -5.89
N MET A 108 -1.71 -0.84 -5.19
CA MET A 108 -2.53 0.24 -4.62
C MET A 108 -1.87 0.86 -3.40
N GLN A 109 -1.16 0.06 -2.60
CA GLN A 109 -0.41 0.55 -1.44
C GLN A 109 0.58 1.66 -1.86
N ARG A 110 1.32 1.47 -2.95
CA ARG A 110 2.29 2.47 -3.43
C ARG A 110 1.69 3.82 -3.83
N THR A 111 0.42 3.84 -4.25
CA THR A 111 -0.24 5.06 -4.74
C THR A 111 -1.18 5.69 -3.73
N LEU A 112 -1.54 4.96 -2.67
CA LEU A 112 -2.57 5.36 -1.71
C LEU A 112 -2.31 6.70 -1.03
N LEU A 113 -1.21 6.82 -0.27
CA LEU A 113 -0.91 8.05 0.46
C LEU A 113 -0.68 9.25 -0.48
N PRO A 114 0.08 9.12 -1.60
CA PRO A 114 0.18 10.20 -2.58
C PRO A 114 -1.18 10.68 -3.09
N SER A 115 -2.08 9.74 -3.40
CA SER A 115 -3.43 10.05 -3.87
C SER A 115 -4.29 10.72 -2.80
N LEU A 116 -4.23 10.26 -1.54
CA LEU A 116 -4.96 10.87 -0.42
C LEU A 116 -4.50 12.30 -0.14
N VAL A 117 -3.18 12.53 -0.13
CA VAL A 117 -2.60 13.87 0.05
C VAL A 117 -2.98 14.81 -1.10
N ALA A 118 -3.02 14.30 -2.33
CA ALA A 118 -3.44 15.09 -3.49
C ALA A 118 -4.95 15.40 -3.47
N ALA A 119 -5.78 14.44 -3.04
CA ALA A 119 -7.23 14.63 -2.96
C ALA A 119 -7.66 15.55 -1.81
N PHE A 120 -6.93 15.51 -0.68
CA PHE A 120 -7.26 16.26 0.53
C PHE A 120 -6.07 17.09 1.00
N PRO A 121 -5.71 18.18 0.31
CA PRO A 121 -4.52 18.98 0.61
C PRO A 121 -4.57 19.69 1.97
N HIS A 122 -5.77 19.85 2.56
CA HIS A 122 -5.96 20.45 3.88
C HIS A 122 -5.84 19.43 5.03
N ALA A 123 -5.81 18.13 4.71
CA ALA A 123 -5.69 17.06 5.68
C ALA A 123 -4.22 16.78 6.03
N LYS A 124 -3.92 16.64 7.31
CA LYS A 124 -2.66 16.10 7.83
C LYS A 124 -2.84 14.63 8.16
N PHE A 125 -2.19 13.76 7.40
CA PHE A 125 -2.29 12.32 7.58
C PHE A 125 -1.29 11.82 8.62
N ILE A 126 -1.77 11.06 9.60
CA ILE A 126 -0.98 10.30 10.57
C ILE A 126 -1.38 8.85 10.39
N VAL A 127 -0.49 8.04 9.85
CA VAL A 127 -0.81 6.66 9.49
C VAL A 127 0.14 5.68 10.14
N THR A 128 -0.37 4.50 10.49
CA THR A 128 0.45 3.34 10.84
C THR A 128 0.41 2.36 9.66
N THR A 129 1.47 1.59 9.52
CA THR A 129 1.59 0.60 8.45
C THR A 129 2.65 -0.45 8.81
N HIS A 130 2.40 -1.68 8.41
CA HIS A 130 3.38 -2.76 8.37
C HIS A 130 3.95 -2.95 6.96
N SER A 131 3.43 -2.23 5.95
CA SER A 131 3.87 -2.33 4.57
C SER A 131 5.02 -1.37 4.25
N PRO A 132 6.19 -1.89 3.83
CA PRO A 132 7.28 -1.05 3.35
C PRO A 132 6.86 -0.21 2.13
N LEU A 133 5.91 -0.72 1.33
CA LEU A 133 5.44 -0.04 0.12
C LEU A 133 4.67 1.25 0.44
N ILE A 134 3.97 1.31 1.58
CA ILE A 134 3.33 2.52 2.07
C ILE A 134 4.39 3.49 2.58
N VAL A 135 5.34 3.01 3.39
CA VAL A 135 6.38 3.85 4.00
C VAL A 135 7.19 4.60 2.94
N THR A 136 7.54 3.93 1.84
CA THR A 136 8.31 4.54 0.75
C THR A 136 7.47 5.25 -0.31
N SER A 137 6.14 5.36 -0.12
CA SER A 137 5.24 5.93 -1.14
C SER A 137 5.30 7.46 -1.22
N VAL A 138 5.65 8.14 -0.13
CA VAL A 138 5.67 9.60 -0.05
C VAL A 138 7.06 10.10 0.35
N GLU A 139 7.73 10.78 -0.56
CA GLU A 139 9.09 11.32 -0.37
C GLU A 139 9.18 12.33 0.78
N ASN A 140 8.17 13.19 0.92
CA ASN A 140 8.14 14.25 1.93
C ASN A 140 7.29 13.85 3.14
N SER A 141 7.63 12.73 3.77
CA SER A 141 6.97 12.24 4.99
C SER A 141 7.97 12.11 6.15
N HIS A 142 7.46 12.21 7.38
CA HIS A 142 8.23 11.86 8.58
C HIS A 142 7.87 10.43 8.95
N VAL A 143 8.83 9.53 8.87
CA VAL A 143 8.63 8.11 9.16
C VAL A 143 9.24 7.79 10.52
N TYR A 144 8.44 7.21 11.39
CA TYR A 144 8.89 6.79 12.72
C TYR A 144 8.85 5.27 12.81
N ALA A 145 10.02 4.65 12.98
CA ALA A 145 10.12 3.23 13.29
C ALA A 145 9.93 3.01 14.79
N LEU A 146 9.07 2.06 15.16
CA LEU A 146 8.87 1.66 16.56
C LEU A 146 9.69 0.40 16.86
N ARG A 147 10.58 0.48 17.85
CA ARG A 147 11.44 -0.64 18.27
C ARG A 147 11.46 -0.80 19.78
N TYR A 148 11.73 -2.02 20.23
CA TYR A 148 12.02 -2.27 21.64
C TYR A 148 13.46 -1.87 21.97
N ASP A 149 13.65 -1.15 23.07
CA ASP A 149 14.97 -0.92 23.66
C ASP A 149 15.45 -2.13 24.49
N GLU A 150 16.68 -2.08 25.01
CA GLU A 150 17.28 -3.14 25.85
C GLU A 150 16.42 -3.49 27.08
N ASN A 151 15.56 -2.57 27.52
CA ASN A 151 14.64 -2.75 28.65
C ASN A 151 13.26 -3.23 28.20
N LYS A 152 13.10 -3.67 26.94
CA LYS A 152 11.83 -4.08 26.33
C LYS A 152 10.76 -2.98 26.33
N LYS A 153 11.15 -1.70 26.26
CA LYS A 153 10.20 -0.59 26.08
C LYS A 153 10.18 -0.13 24.63
N VAL A 154 9.00 0.21 24.13
CA VAL A 154 8.84 0.75 22.77
C VAL A 154 9.38 2.18 22.73
N ARG A 155 10.26 2.44 21.76
CA ARG A 155 10.83 3.75 21.43
C ARG A 155 10.60 4.03 19.95
N SER A 156 10.36 5.30 19.61
CA SER A 156 10.25 5.76 18.24
C SER A 156 11.60 6.31 17.74
N TYR A 157 11.94 5.99 16.50
CA TYR A 157 13.14 6.42 15.82
C TYR A 157 12.73 7.09 14.51
N LEU A 158 13.08 8.37 14.34
CA LEU A 158 12.84 9.08 13.08
C LEU A 158 13.80 8.54 12.01
N LEU A 159 13.25 8.12 10.87
CA LEU A 159 14.03 7.67 9.72
C LEU A 159 14.25 8.83 8.76
N ASP A 160 15.51 9.11 8.45
CA ASP A 160 15.89 10.10 7.45
C ASP A 160 16.27 9.41 6.13
N PHE A 161 15.32 9.38 5.19
CA PHE A 161 15.51 8.85 3.85
C PHE A 161 16.26 9.81 2.89
N LYS A 162 16.66 11.00 3.34
CA LYS A 162 17.36 12.00 2.50
C LYS A 162 18.85 12.03 2.77
N SER A 163 19.27 11.99 4.03
CA SER A 163 20.70 12.02 4.40
C SER A 163 21.31 10.63 4.58
N GLU A 164 20.55 9.65 5.06
CA GLU A 164 21.08 8.34 5.50
C GLU A 164 20.22 7.16 5.02
N VAL A 165 19.98 7.09 3.70
CA VAL A 165 19.14 6.07 3.05
C VAL A 165 19.48 4.64 3.50
N LYS A 166 20.77 4.28 3.59
CA LYS A 166 21.18 2.92 4.00
C LYS A 166 20.70 2.56 5.40
N ASN A 167 20.94 3.45 6.37
CA ASN A 167 20.51 3.23 7.76
C ASN A 167 18.98 3.16 7.85
N ALA A 168 18.27 4.01 7.12
CA ALA A 168 16.81 4.01 7.10
C ALA A 168 16.22 2.72 6.51
N VAL A 169 16.81 2.20 5.42
CA VAL A 169 16.38 0.94 4.78
C VAL A 169 16.70 -0.26 5.68
N ASP A 170 17.91 -0.33 6.24
CA ASP A 170 18.28 -1.40 7.17
C ASP A 170 17.34 -1.41 8.39
N ILE A 171 16.99 -0.21 8.88
CA ILE A 171 16.07 -0.09 10.00
C ILE A 171 14.66 -0.58 9.65
N LEU A 172 14.20 -0.25 8.45
CA LEU A 172 12.91 -0.65 7.94
C LEU A 172 12.82 -2.16 7.72
N ASP A 173 13.87 -2.76 7.15
CA ASP A 173 13.97 -4.21 6.93
C ASP A 173 13.90 -4.99 8.24
N GLU A 174 14.59 -4.53 9.28
CA GLU A 174 14.55 -5.14 10.61
C GLU A 174 13.17 -5.00 11.27
N VAL A 175 12.53 -3.82 11.19
CA VAL A 175 11.25 -3.55 11.87
C VAL A 175 10.07 -4.22 11.18
N LEU A 176 10.09 -4.25 9.84
CA LEU A 176 9.01 -4.79 9.03
C LEU A 176 9.26 -6.25 8.59
N GLY A 177 10.44 -6.81 8.87
CA GLY A 177 10.78 -8.20 8.55
C GLY A 177 10.89 -8.48 7.04
N VAL A 178 11.19 -7.46 6.22
CA VAL A 178 11.16 -7.56 4.75
C VAL A 178 12.31 -8.40 4.18
N SER A 179 13.37 -8.63 4.97
CA SER A 179 14.56 -9.38 4.58
C SER A 179 14.33 -10.89 4.41
N THR A 180 13.19 -11.44 4.85
CA THR A 180 12.85 -12.86 4.66
C THR A 180 12.00 -13.08 3.40
N THR A 181 12.51 -12.68 2.23
CA THR A 181 11.91 -13.12 0.95
C THR A 181 12.14 -14.60 0.66
N ILE A 182 13.06 -15.23 1.41
CA ILE A 182 13.29 -16.67 1.40
C ILE A 182 12.25 -17.31 2.33
N PRO A 183 11.36 -18.19 1.80
CA PRO A 183 10.43 -18.91 2.64
C PRO A 183 11.14 -19.76 3.71
N ASP A 184 10.52 -19.94 4.88
CA ASP A 184 11.10 -20.73 5.97
C ASP A 184 11.54 -22.14 5.53
N TRP A 185 10.76 -22.79 4.67
CA TRP A 185 11.12 -24.10 4.13
C TRP A 185 12.40 -24.07 3.29
N ALA A 186 12.67 -22.98 2.59
CA ALA A 186 13.85 -22.81 1.76
C ALA A 186 15.07 -22.51 2.64
N ILE A 187 14.89 -21.77 3.75
CA ILE A 187 15.92 -21.58 4.77
C ILE A 187 16.31 -22.93 5.37
N VAL A 188 15.34 -23.75 5.80
CA VAL A 188 15.60 -25.08 6.37
C VAL A 188 16.38 -25.98 5.41
N LYS A 189 16.00 -25.99 4.12
CA LYS A 189 16.73 -26.73 3.07
C LYS A 189 18.13 -26.17 2.80
N LEU A 190 18.27 -24.85 2.77
CA LEU A 190 19.56 -24.21 2.57
C LEU A 190 20.51 -24.55 3.72
N THR A 191 20.04 -24.44 4.98
CA THR A 191 20.82 -24.79 6.17
C THR A 191 21.20 -26.27 6.20
N SER A 192 20.33 -27.18 5.75
CA SER A 192 20.68 -28.61 5.70
C SER A 192 21.75 -28.93 4.65
N ILE A 193 21.69 -28.26 3.49
CA ILE A 193 22.72 -28.39 2.44
C ILE A 193 24.04 -27.76 2.93
N ILE A 194 24.00 -26.57 3.52
CA ILE A 194 25.20 -25.93 4.10
C ILE A 194 25.86 -26.85 5.12
N ARG A 195 25.10 -27.44 6.06
CA ARG A 195 25.63 -28.39 7.05
C ARG A 195 26.28 -29.63 6.41
N LYS A 196 25.71 -30.16 5.33
CA LYS A 196 26.27 -31.31 4.61
C LYS A 196 27.67 -31.02 4.04
N TYR A 197 27.93 -29.77 3.66
CA TYR A 197 29.21 -29.34 3.07
C TYR A 197 30.09 -28.52 4.02
N ALA A 198 29.61 -28.18 5.22
CA ALA A 198 30.36 -27.43 6.23
C ALA A 198 31.50 -28.24 6.85
N ASP A 199 31.31 -29.56 7.00
CA ASP A 199 32.33 -30.47 7.54
C ASP A 199 33.35 -30.92 6.47
N ALA A 200 33.14 -30.56 5.20
CA ALA A 200 34.04 -30.91 4.10
C ALA A 200 35.02 -29.76 3.83
N ASP A 201 36.30 -30.07 3.60
CA ASP A 201 37.29 -29.08 3.18
C ASP A 201 36.78 -28.30 1.96
N PRO A 202 36.93 -26.96 1.92
CA PRO A 202 36.46 -26.10 0.83
C PRO A 202 37.33 -26.29 -0.43
N THR A 203 37.21 -27.47 -1.03
CA THR A 203 37.83 -27.84 -2.29
C THR A 203 36.94 -27.41 -3.45
N ALA A 204 37.54 -27.23 -4.63
CA ALA A 204 36.80 -26.92 -5.85
C ALA A 204 35.70 -27.96 -6.15
N GLU A 205 35.93 -29.22 -5.78
CA GLU A 205 34.98 -30.32 -5.97
C GLU A 205 33.80 -30.24 -4.98
N SER A 206 34.05 -29.90 -3.71
CA SER A 206 33.00 -29.66 -2.71
C SER A 206 32.07 -28.51 -3.10
N LEU A 207 32.64 -27.41 -3.62
CA LEU A 207 31.88 -26.24 -4.07
C LEU A 207 31.02 -26.54 -5.30
N VAL A 208 31.52 -27.34 -6.25
CA VAL A 208 30.74 -27.78 -7.42
C VAL A 208 29.59 -28.70 -6.98
N ASN A 209 29.85 -29.66 -6.10
CA ASN A 209 28.83 -30.56 -5.58
C ASN A 209 27.74 -29.81 -4.80
N MET A 210 28.12 -28.79 -4.03
CA MET A 210 27.19 -27.93 -3.30
C MET A 210 26.32 -27.10 -4.25
N ARG A 211 26.90 -26.54 -5.31
CA ARG A 211 26.15 -25.81 -6.35
C ARG A 211 25.12 -26.72 -7.01
N ASP A 212 25.52 -27.93 -7.39
CA ASP A 212 24.65 -28.88 -8.07
C ASP A 212 23.50 -29.36 -7.15
N ASP A 213 23.78 -29.56 -5.86
CA ASP A 213 22.74 -29.88 -4.86
C ASP A 213 21.76 -28.71 -4.63
N LEU A 214 22.24 -27.47 -4.63
CA LEU A 214 21.38 -26.29 -4.55
C LEU A 214 20.52 -26.12 -5.80
N GLU A 215 21.07 -26.35 -7.00
CA GLU A 215 20.32 -26.31 -8.25
C GLU A 215 19.22 -27.38 -8.29
N ARG A 216 19.52 -28.62 -7.87
CA ARG A 216 18.53 -29.72 -7.77
C ARG A 216 17.38 -29.41 -6.83
N ASN A 217 17.62 -28.57 -5.82
CA ASN A 217 16.61 -28.16 -4.84
C ASN A 217 15.90 -26.84 -5.20
N GLY A 218 16.19 -26.25 -6.37
CA GLY A 218 15.63 -24.97 -6.80
C GLY A 218 16.19 -23.75 -6.06
N LEU A 219 17.30 -23.92 -5.34
CA LEU A 219 17.96 -22.90 -4.50
C LEU A 219 19.24 -22.36 -5.14
N GLY A 220 19.50 -22.62 -6.42
CA GLY A 220 20.75 -22.22 -7.10
C GLY A 220 21.06 -20.72 -6.99
N ARG A 221 20.03 -19.86 -6.94
CA ARG A 221 20.20 -18.39 -6.73
C ARG A 221 20.77 -18.01 -5.36
N LEU A 222 20.69 -18.91 -4.37
CA LEU A 222 21.19 -18.70 -3.02
C LEU A 222 22.63 -19.20 -2.83
N PHE A 223 23.27 -19.73 -3.89
CA PHE A 223 24.65 -20.22 -3.85
C PHE A 223 25.67 -19.17 -3.34
N PRO A 224 25.63 -17.90 -3.76
CA PRO A 224 26.55 -16.88 -3.23
C PRO A 224 26.40 -16.67 -1.72
N GLN A 225 25.17 -16.72 -1.20
CA GLN A 225 24.89 -16.60 0.23
C GLN A 225 25.42 -17.82 0.99
N ALA A 226 25.22 -19.02 0.44
CA ALA A 226 25.68 -20.26 1.06
C ALA A 226 27.21 -20.32 1.19
N ILE A 227 27.94 -19.84 0.17
CA ILE A 227 29.40 -19.69 0.25
C ILE A 227 29.80 -18.65 1.29
N ALA A 228 29.11 -17.51 1.33
CA ALA A 228 29.41 -16.46 2.30
C ALA A 228 29.23 -16.95 3.75
N THR A 229 28.24 -17.80 4.03
CA THR A 229 28.05 -18.43 5.34
C THR A 229 29.22 -19.38 5.68
N ILE A 230 29.60 -20.29 4.78
CA ILE A 230 30.71 -21.23 5.02
C ILE A 230 32.07 -20.52 5.15
N ALA A 231 32.28 -19.44 4.39
CA ALA A 231 33.49 -18.64 4.46
C ALA A 231 33.53 -17.73 5.71
N GLY A 232 32.37 -17.34 6.24
CA GLY A 232 32.22 -16.54 7.45
C GLY A 232 32.38 -17.33 8.75
N ASP A 233 31.95 -18.60 8.77
CA ASP A 233 32.06 -19.50 9.94
C ASP A 233 33.50 -20.00 10.19
N ASN A 234 34.43 -19.80 9.24
CA ASN A 234 35.84 -20.19 9.34
C ASN A 234 36.77 -19.09 9.89
N LYS A 235 36.23 -18.15 10.69
CA LYS A 235 36.99 -17.09 11.38
C LYS A 235 36.84 -17.15 12.89
#